data_AF-H3Z9K0-F1
#
_entry.id   AF-H3Z9K0-F1
#
_cell.length_a   1.000
_cell.length_b   1.000
_cell.length_c   1.000
_cell.angle_alpha   90.00
_cell.angle_beta   90.00
_cell.angle_gamma   90.00
#
_symmetry.space_group_name_H-M   'P 1'
#
loop_
_entity.id
_entity.type
_entity.pdbx_description
1 polymer ?
#
loop_
_entity_poly.entity_id
_entity_poly.type
_entity_poly.pdbx_seq_one_letter_code
_entity_poly.pdbx_strand_id
1 'polypeptide(L)'
;MGQNSKARRDKKKKLKKDATASSIRQLPSDPSRIESEIAKLFSPSLLTTPAEINTDIEKFCRRISNEKPIFIEITPELWSRQSCCDSNTEEYIKIHGGKVICGYKIWYHPPNYIEGERHAVWYNDGVFRDITFNSDGEKRILFIPDVPSKQQSLELNEHRIRWAKDSYTRELVKLVEKAERMRPVYKMSKEEAWESMLTYESWLEGHRMSTVREKPIGQY
;
A
#
# COMPACT_ATOMS: atom_id res chain seq x y z
N MET A 1 -58.27 -5.90 -12.48
CA MET A 1 -58.10 -5.96 -11.00
C MET A 1 -56.64 -6.29 -10.68
N GLY A 2 -55.87 -5.30 -10.21
CA GLY A 2 -54.41 -5.32 -10.11
C GLY A 2 -53.87 -5.55 -8.69
N GLN A 3 -54.28 -6.62 -8.01
CA GLN A 3 -53.81 -6.89 -6.64
C GLN A 3 -52.44 -7.61 -6.57
N ASN A 4 -52.05 -8.37 -7.61
CA ASN A 4 -50.80 -9.16 -7.61
C ASN A 4 -49.51 -8.36 -7.91
N SER A 5 -49.63 -7.15 -8.49
CA SER A 5 -48.48 -6.29 -8.83
C SER A 5 -47.93 -5.57 -7.59
N LYS A 6 -48.81 -5.14 -6.69
CA LYS A 6 -48.44 -4.38 -5.48
C LYS A 6 -47.71 -5.26 -4.46
N ALA A 7 -48.21 -6.47 -4.20
CA ALA A 7 -47.58 -7.43 -3.30
C ALA A 7 -46.16 -7.85 -3.75
N ARG A 8 -45.94 -8.06 -5.05
CA ARG A 8 -44.60 -8.34 -5.60
C ARG A 8 -43.66 -7.14 -5.49
N ARG A 9 -44.16 -5.92 -5.74
CA ARG A 9 -43.39 -4.68 -5.60
C ARG A 9 -43.00 -4.40 -4.15
N ASP A 10 -43.91 -4.66 -3.22
CA ASP A 10 -43.69 -4.47 -1.79
C ASP A 10 -42.77 -5.55 -1.21
N LYS A 11 -42.86 -6.80 -1.66
CA LYS A 11 -41.91 -7.86 -1.30
C LYS A 11 -40.51 -7.58 -1.85
N LYS A 12 -40.40 -7.03 -3.06
CA LYS A 12 -39.11 -6.60 -3.67
C LYS A 12 -38.54 -5.35 -2.98
N LYS A 13 -39.40 -4.43 -2.51
CA LYS A 13 -39.00 -3.29 -1.65
C LYS A 13 -38.54 -3.76 -0.28
N LYS A 14 -39.22 -4.73 0.34
CA LYS A 14 -38.86 -5.31 1.64
C LYS A 14 -37.55 -6.09 1.57
N LEU A 15 -37.38 -6.95 0.55
CA LEU A 15 -36.10 -7.63 0.26
C LEU A 15 -34.97 -6.63 -0.04
N LYS A 16 -35.24 -5.51 -0.72
CA LYS A 16 -34.25 -4.42 -0.88
C LYS A 16 -33.95 -3.68 0.42
N LYS A 17 -34.95 -3.50 1.30
CA LYS A 17 -34.83 -2.81 2.59
C LYS A 17 -34.06 -3.67 3.61
N ASP A 18 -34.27 -4.98 3.57
CA ASP A 18 -33.56 -5.96 4.39
C ASP A 18 -32.13 -6.19 3.86
N ALA A 19 -31.91 -6.14 2.53
CA ALA A 19 -30.56 -6.14 1.94
C ALA A 19 -29.79 -4.82 2.11
N THR A 20 -30.46 -3.73 2.50
CA THR A 20 -29.82 -2.45 2.86
C THR A 20 -29.68 -2.24 4.36
N ALA A 21 -30.22 -3.13 5.18
CA ALA A 21 -29.90 -3.22 6.60
C ALA A 21 -28.63 -4.07 6.81
N SER A 22 -27.55 -3.74 6.11
CA SER A 22 -26.22 -4.10 6.60
C SER A 22 -26.06 -3.31 7.89
N SER A 23 -26.10 -3.99 9.05
CA SER A 23 -25.87 -3.32 10.33
C SER A 23 -24.55 -2.56 10.22
N ILE A 24 -24.60 -1.23 10.30
CA ILE A 24 -23.40 -0.40 10.26
C ILE A 24 -22.53 -0.87 11.42
N ARG A 25 -21.45 -1.59 11.11
CA ARG A 25 -20.49 -2.04 12.13
C ARG A 25 -19.91 -0.77 12.76
N GLN A 26 -20.20 -0.56 14.04
CA GLN A 26 -19.67 0.57 14.78
C GLN A 26 -18.29 0.22 15.35
N LEU A 27 -17.47 1.24 15.59
CA LEU A 27 -16.22 1.05 16.32
C LEU A 27 -16.54 0.50 17.72
N PRO A 28 -15.74 -0.47 18.22
CA PRO A 28 -15.81 -0.85 19.63
C PRO A 28 -15.55 0.37 20.52
N SER A 29 -16.19 0.43 21.69
CA SER A 29 -15.86 1.42 22.72
C SER A 29 -14.60 1.08 23.50
N ASP A 30 -14.23 -0.20 23.51
CA ASP A 30 -13.06 -0.75 24.21
C ASP A 30 -11.77 -0.50 23.38
N PRO A 31 -10.81 0.28 23.89
CA PRO A 31 -9.56 0.60 23.19
C PRO A 31 -8.77 -0.65 22.76
N SER A 32 -8.73 -1.70 23.58
CA SER A 32 -7.99 -2.93 23.27
C SER A 32 -8.55 -3.64 22.02
N ARG A 33 -9.87 -3.59 21.84
CA ARG A 33 -10.53 -4.13 20.66
C ARG A 33 -10.27 -3.27 19.42
N ILE A 34 -10.21 -1.95 19.58
CA ILE A 34 -9.84 -1.05 18.47
C ILE A 34 -8.42 -1.37 18.01
N GLU A 35 -7.47 -1.49 18.95
CA GLU A 35 -6.08 -1.85 18.65
C GLU A 35 -5.97 -3.19 17.94
N SER A 36 -6.71 -4.21 18.40
CA SER A 36 -6.75 -5.51 17.75
C SER A 36 -7.31 -5.45 16.31
N GLU A 37 -8.33 -4.64 16.06
CA GLU A 37 -8.91 -4.50 14.71
C GLU A 37 -7.99 -3.71 13.79
N ILE A 38 -7.28 -2.70 14.30
CA ILE A 38 -6.20 -2.02 13.56
C ILE A 38 -5.08 -3.00 13.23
N ALA A 39 -4.57 -3.75 14.21
CA ALA A 39 -3.50 -4.72 14.01
C ALA A 39 -3.89 -5.78 12.96
N LYS A 40 -5.15 -6.21 12.96
CA LYS A 40 -5.68 -7.12 11.93
C LYS A 40 -5.75 -6.44 10.56
N LEU A 41 -6.27 -5.22 10.49
CA LEU A 41 -6.44 -4.49 9.23
C LEU A 41 -5.10 -4.27 8.51
N PHE A 42 -4.05 -3.95 9.27
CA PHE A 42 -2.69 -3.68 8.77
C PHE A 42 -1.74 -4.87 8.95
N SER A 43 -2.26 -6.07 9.17
CA SER A 43 -1.44 -7.26 9.34
C SER A 43 -0.67 -7.55 8.05
N PRO A 44 0.68 -7.71 8.08
CA PRO A 44 1.46 -7.97 6.88
C PRO A 44 1.06 -9.22 6.10
N SER A 45 0.47 -10.22 6.78
CA SER A 45 -0.02 -11.44 6.12
C SER A 45 -1.35 -11.27 5.40
N LEU A 46 -2.08 -10.17 5.66
CA LEU A 46 -3.39 -9.88 5.07
C LEU A 46 -3.36 -8.67 4.13
N LEU A 47 -2.46 -7.72 4.38
CA LEU A 47 -2.22 -6.56 3.54
C LEU A 47 -1.00 -6.82 2.65
N THR A 48 -1.23 -7.50 1.53
CA THR A 48 -0.20 -7.87 0.56
C THR A 48 -0.56 -7.41 -0.85
N THR A 49 0.34 -7.61 -1.83
CA THR A 49 0.06 -7.33 -3.24
C THR A 49 -1.19 -8.08 -3.69
N PRO A 50 -2.13 -7.42 -4.38
CA PRO A 50 -3.32 -8.10 -4.87
C PRO A 50 -2.96 -9.18 -5.89
N ALA A 51 -3.60 -10.34 -5.81
CA ALA A 51 -3.38 -11.43 -6.76
C ALA A 51 -3.88 -11.10 -8.18
N GLU A 52 -4.92 -10.27 -8.27
CA GLU A 52 -5.57 -9.82 -9.51
C GLU A 52 -6.09 -8.38 -9.36
N ILE A 53 -6.31 -7.70 -10.48
CA ILE A 53 -6.88 -6.35 -10.51
C ILE A 53 -8.41 -6.47 -10.56
N ASN A 54 -9.08 -6.16 -9.45
CA ASN A 54 -10.54 -6.12 -9.38
C ASN A 54 -11.08 -4.69 -9.51
N THR A 55 -12.41 -4.54 -9.58
CA THR A 55 -13.05 -3.23 -9.75
C THR A 55 -12.75 -2.22 -8.65
N ASP A 56 -12.52 -2.64 -7.41
CA ASP A 56 -12.17 -1.73 -6.32
C ASP A 56 -10.73 -1.22 -6.47
N ILE A 57 -9.81 -2.10 -6.88
CA ILE A 57 -8.41 -1.76 -7.21
C ILE A 57 -8.35 -0.82 -8.42
N GLU A 58 -9.08 -1.10 -9.50
CA GLU A 58 -9.14 -0.21 -10.67
C GLU A 58 -9.61 1.20 -10.29
N LYS A 59 -10.69 1.28 -9.50
CA LYS A 59 -11.21 2.57 -9.02
C LYS A 59 -10.23 3.30 -8.13
N PHE A 60 -9.47 2.58 -7.31
CA PHE A 60 -8.42 3.15 -6.48
C PHE A 60 -7.27 3.70 -7.34
N CYS A 61 -6.69 2.89 -8.22
CA CYS A 61 -5.59 3.30 -9.10
C CYS A 61 -5.96 4.52 -9.96
N ARG A 62 -7.20 4.59 -10.48
CA ARG A 62 -7.68 5.76 -11.24
C ARG A 62 -7.77 7.07 -10.45
N ARG A 63 -7.73 7.02 -9.12
CA ARG A 63 -7.62 8.24 -8.29
C ARG A 63 -6.19 8.73 -8.17
N ILE A 64 -5.22 7.85 -8.38
CA ILE A 64 -3.79 8.14 -8.28
C ILE A 64 -3.27 8.65 -9.63
N SER A 65 -3.56 7.91 -10.71
CA SER A 65 -3.00 8.16 -12.04
C SER A 65 -3.95 7.69 -13.14
N ASN A 66 -3.82 8.28 -14.33
CA ASN A 66 -4.51 7.80 -15.54
C ASN A 66 -3.74 6.70 -16.28
N GLU A 67 -2.54 6.36 -15.80
CA GLU A 67 -1.77 5.23 -16.30
C GLU A 67 -2.44 3.89 -15.97
N LYS A 68 -1.96 2.81 -16.61
CA LYS A 68 -2.43 1.45 -16.29
C LYS A 68 -1.64 0.88 -15.11
N PRO A 69 -2.31 0.27 -14.11
CA PRO A 69 -1.60 -0.51 -13.11
C PRO A 69 -1.06 -1.79 -13.77
N ILE A 70 0.17 -2.16 -13.41
CA ILE A 70 0.94 -3.24 -14.01
C ILE A 70 1.49 -4.15 -12.92
N PHE A 71 1.48 -5.45 -13.16
CA PHE A 71 2.26 -6.38 -12.35
C PHE A 71 3.70 -6.34 -12.80
N ILE A 72 4.62 -6.17 -11.85
CA ILE A 72 6.06 -6.16 -12.12
C ILE A 72 6.76 -7.15 -11.19
N GLU A 73 7.81 -7.78 -11.72
CA GLU A 73 8.63 -8.70 -10.94
C GLU A 73 9.59 -7.93 -10.03
N ILE A 74 9.85 -8.51 -8.86
CA ILE A 74 10.85 -8.05 -7.91
C ILE A 74 12.14 -8.82 -8.19
N THR A 75 13.13 -8.11 -8.70
CA THR A 75 14.44 -8.65 -9.06
C THR A 75 15.54 -7.83 -8.38
N PRO A 76 15.68 -7.96 -7.06
CA PRO A 76 16.71 -7.26 -6.30
C PRO A 76 18.09 -7.82 -6.65
N GLU A 77 19.08 -6.96 -6.57
CA GLU A 77 20.48 -7.37 -6.53
C GLU A 77 20.87 -7.70 -5.08
N LEU A 78 21.96 -8.45 -4.89
CA LEU A 78 22.45 -8.81 -3.54
C LEU A 78 22.72 -7.57 -2.67
N TRP A 79 23.16 -6.48 -3.30
CA TRP A 79 23.43 -5.20 -2.66
C TRP A 79 22.18 -4.34 -2.46
N SER A 80 21.01 -4.71 -2.99
CA SER A 80 19.81 -3.90 -2.80
C SER A 80 19.49 -3.76 -1.31
N ARG A 81 19.06 -2.55 -0.91
CA ARG A 81 18.79 -2.18 0.47
C ARG A 81 17.29 -2.13 0.74
N GLN A 82 16.86 -2.71 1.86
CA GLN A 82 15.46 -2.67 2.28
C GLN A 82 14.96 -1.21 2.38
N SER A 83 13.78 -0.92 1.83
CA SER A 83 13.14 0.41 1.84
C SER A 83 13.91 1.56 1.15
N CYS A 84 14.98 1.30 0.41
CA CYS A 84 15.73 2.32 -0.34
C CYS A 84 15.41 2.29 -1.84
N CYS A 85 14.13 2.30 -2.22
CA CYS A 85 13.72 1.99 -3.60
C CYS A 85 14.27 2.92 -4.69
N ASP A 86 14.40 4.22 -4.39
CA ASP A 86 15.02 5.19 -5.29
C ASP A 86 16.53 4.94 -5.44
N SER A 87 17.23 4.75 -4.32
CA SER A 87 18.68 4.52 -4.27
C SER A 87 19.05 3.22 -4.97
N ASN A 88 18.30 2.15 -4.72
CA ASN A 88 18.48 0.86 -5.38
C ASN A 88 18.35 1.01 -6.90
N THR A 89 17.33 1.75 -7.35
CA THR A 89 17.09 1.99 -8.77
C THR A 89 18.21 2.83 -9.38
N GLU A 90 18.67 3.87 -8.69
CA GLU A 90 19.77 4.72 -9.15
C GLU A 90 21.08 3.96 -9.29
N GLU A 91 21.44 3.11 -8.33
CA GLU A 91 22.63 2.25 -8.46
C GLU A 91 22.50 1.26 -9.61
N TYR A 92 21.31 0.68 -9.79
CA TYR A 92 21.07 -0.22 -10.91
C TYR A 92 21.24 0.48 -12.26
N ILE A 93 20.80 1.74 -12.37
CA ILE A 93 20.95 2.56 -13.57
C ILE A 93 22.41 2.83 -13.91
N LYS A 94 23.29 3.04 -12.92
CA LYS A 94 24.72 3.28 -13.18
C LYS A 94 25.37 2.11 -13.93
N ILE A 95 24.87 0.89 -13.74
CA ILE A 95 25.41 -0.33 -14.35
C ILE A 95 24.66 -0.67 -15.64
N HIS A 96 23.32 -0.54 -15.65
CA HIS A 96 22.46 -1.08 -16.70
C HIS A 96 21.78 -0.01 -17.58
N GLY A 97 21.98 1.27 -17.29
CA GLY A 97 21.24 2.37 -17.93
C GLY A 97 19.75 2.38 -17.52
N GLY A 98 18.91 3.00 -18.34
CA GLY A 98 17.48 3.14 -18.06
C GLY A 98 17.15 4.38 -17.23
N LYS A 99 16.00 4.35 -16.54
CA LYS A 99 15.49 5.48 -15.76
C LYS A 99 14.66 5.06 -14.55
N VAL A 100 14.57 5.95 -13.57
CA VAL A 100 13.66 5.83 -12.44
C VAL A 100 12.24 6.17 -12.91
N ILE A 101 11.28 5.33 -12.53
CA ILE A 101 9.85 5.65 -12.62
C ILE A 101 9.27 5.61 -11.21
N CYS A 102 8.80 6.75 -10.72
CA CYS A 102 8.07 6.80 -9.46
C CYS A 102 6.57 6.53 -9.67
N GLY A 103 5.94 5.97 -8.66
CA GLY A 103 4.52 5.63 -8.65
C GLY A 103 4.12 5.09 -7.29
N TYR A 104 3.21 4.13 -7.28
CA TYR A 104 2.77 3.48 -6.05
C TYR A 104 2.71 1.97 -6.19
N LYS A 105 3.28 1.28 -5.20
CA LYS A 105 3.04 -0.14 -4.91
C LYS A 105 1.67 -0.27 -4.27
N ILE A 106 0.84 -1.19 -4.77
CA ILE A 106 -0.53 -1.36 -4.30
C ILE A 106 -0.60 -2.55 -3.35
N TRP A 107 -1.07 -2.29 -2.14
CA TRP A 107 -1.36 -3.28 -1.11
C TRP A 107 -2.86 -3.41 -0.92
N TYR A 108 -3.34 -4.64 -0.75
CA TYR A 108 -4.77 -4.93 -0.64
C TYR A 108 -5.06 -5.90 0.51
N HIS A 109 -5.93 -5.45 1.43
CA HIS A 109 -6.61 -6.31 2.38
C HIS A 109 -8.07 -6.45 1.94
N PRO A 110 -8.40 -7.50 1.16
CA PRO A 110 -9.72 -7.67 0.61
C PRO A 110 -10.79 -7.86 1.70
N PRO A 111 -12.02 -7.38 1.46
CA PRO A 111 -12.45 -6.52 0.36
C PRO A 111 -12.40 -5.03 0.70
N ASN A 112 -11.89 -4.67 1.90
CA ASN A 112 -12.28 -3.42 2.55
C ASN A 112 -11.21 -2.33 2.55
N TYR A 113 -9.95 -2.65 2.29
CA TYR A 113 -8.85 -1.70 2.41
C TYR A 113 -7.80 -1.86 1.32
N ILE A 114 -7.44 -0.75 0.68
CA ILE A 114 -6.37 -0.64 -0.31
C ILE A 114 -5.43 0.49 0.13
N GLU A 115 -4.14 0.26 0.00
CA GLU A 115 -3.10 1.27 0.21
C GLU A 115 -2.19 1.37 -1.02
N GLY A 116 -1.87 2.58 -1.41
CA GLY A 116 -0.75 2.87 -2.30
C GLY A 116 0.43 3.34 -1.46
N GLU A 117 1.54 2.61 -1.52
CA GLU A 117 2.82 3.00 -0.91
C GLU A 117 3.71 3.59 -2.00
N ARG A 118 4.23 4.80 -1.75
CA ARG A 118 5.08 5.51 -2.70
C ARG A 118 6.34 4.70 -3.01
N HIS A 119 6.62 4.49 -4.28
CA HIS A 119 7.65 3.55 -4.70
C HIS A 119 8.36 3.99 -5.99
N ALA A 120 9.64 3.64 -6.12
CA ALA A 120 10.45 3.84 -7.32
C ALA A 120 10.82 2.47 -7.92
N VAL A 121 10.73 2.38 -9.24
CA VAL A 121 11.07 1.18 -10.02
C VAL A 121 12.00 1.55 -11.16
N TRP A 122 12.79 0.58 -11.60
CA TRP A 122 13.61 0.71 -12.79
C TRP A 122 12.77 0.50 -14.04
N TYR A 123 13.04 1.30 -15.07
CA TYR A 123 12.48 1.13 -16.40
C TYR A 123 13.55 1.23 -17.48
N ASN A 124 13.49 0.32 -18.45
CA ASN A 124 14.18 0.47 -19.73
C ASN A 124 13.41 -0.23 -20.84
N ASP A 125 13.25 0.42 -22.00
CA ASP A 125 12.67 -0.16 -23.23
C ASP A 125 11.40 -1.01 -23.04
N GLY A 126 10.45 -0.52 -22.24
CA GLY A 126 9.16 -1.17 -22.00
C GLY A 126 9.17 -2.19 -20.86
N VAL A 127 10.31 -2.45 -20.24
CA VAL A 127 10.48 -3.38 -19.13
C VAL A 127 10.53 -2.61 -17.81
N PHE A 128 9.72 -3.05 -16.85
CA PHE A 128 9.74 -2.56 -15.47
C PHE A 128 10.34 -3.62 -14.55
N ARG A 129 11.14 -3.20 -13.56
CA ARG A 129 11.66 -4.07 -12.50
C ARG A 129 11.63 -3.33 -11.16
N ASP A 130 11.16 -4.01 -10.12
CA ASP A 130 11.41 -3.55 -8.75
C ASP A 130 12.74 -4.12 -8.28
N ILE A 131 13.72 -3.24 -8.03
CA ILE A 131 15.04 -3.63 -7.54
C ILE A 131 15.04 -3.75 -6.00
N THR A 132 13.90 -3.52 -5.35
CA THR A 132 13.78 -3.54 -3.89
C THR A 132 12.97 -4.74 -3.44
N PHE A 133 13.59 -5.62 -2.65
CA PHE A 133 12.89 -6.74 -2.04
C PHE A 133 11.91 -6.27 -0.97
N ASN A 134 10.78 -6.98 -0.86
CA ASN A 134 9.83 -6.78 0.22
C ASN A 134 10.20 -7.68 1.42
N SER A 135 9.97 -7.19 2.63
CA SER A 135 10.25 -7.95 3.85
C SER A 135 9.37 -9.19 4.01
N ASP A 136 8.21 -9.22 3.37
CA ASP A 136 7.27 -10.35 3.30
C ASP A 136 7.68 -11.44 2.29
N GLY A 137 8.70 -11.17 1.45
CA GLY A 137 9.17 -12.11 0.43
C GLY A 137 8.32 -12.19 -0.82
N GLU A 138 7.40 -11.24 -1.04
CA GLU A 138 6.68 -11.11 -2.32
C GLU A 138 7.67 -11.06 -3.49
N LYS A 139 7.31 -11.72 -4.59
CA LYS A 139 8.16 -11.81 -5.80
C LYS A 139 7.67 -10.91 -6.93
N ARG A 140 6.46 -10.37 -6.79
CA ARG A 140 5.86 -9.43 -7.73
C ARG A 140 5.04 -8.41 -6.96
N ILE A 141 4.88 -7.22 -7.52
CA ILE A 141 3.98 -6.20 -6.98
C ILE A 141 2.99 -5.75 -8.04
N LEU A 142 1.83 -5.25 -7.61
CA LEU A 142 1.02 -4.39 -8.46
C LEU A 142 1.53 -2.95 -8.31
N PHE A 143 1.91 -2.33 -9.42
CA PHE A 143 2.46 -0.98 -9.46
C PHE A 143 1.61 -0.08 -10.36
N ILE A 144 1.29 1.12 -9.91
CA ILE A 144 0.69 2.17 -10.74
C ILE A 144 1.72 3.29 -10.95
N PRO A 145 2.23 3.49 -12.18
CA PRO A 145 3.09 4.63 -12.46
C PRO A 145 2.35 5.95 -12.25
N ASP A 146 3.05 6.96 -11.73
CA ASP A 146 2.54 8.32 -11.77
C ASP A 146 2.44 8.83 -13.20
N VAL A 147 1.67 9.91 -13.39
CA VAL A 147 1.77 10.70 -14.63
C VAL A 147 3.19 11.29 -14.77
N PRO A 148 3.72 11.49 -16.00
CA PRO A 148 5.11 11.89 -16.22
C PRO A 148 5.60 13.10 -15.41
N SER A 149 4.73 14.10 -15.17
CA SER A 149 5.06 15.29 -14.38
C SER A 149 5.30 15.02 -12.89
N LYS A 150 4.87 13.86 -12.39
CA LYS A 150 4.95 13.44 -10.98
C LYS A 150 5.95 12.31 -10.73
N GLN A 151 6.61 11.80 -11.77
CA GLN A 151 7.56 10.67 -11.68
C GLN A 151 8.97 11.05 -11.18
N GLN A 152 9.27 12.35 -11.06
CA GLN A 152 10.65 12.85 -10.95
C GLN A 152 11.31 12.58 -9.58
N SER A 153 10.53 12.39 -8.52
CA SER A 153 11.04 12.10 -7.18
C SER A 153 9.95 11.48 -6.30
N LEU A 154 10.38 10.76 -5.27
CA LEU A 154 9.49 10.26 -4.21
C LEU A 154 8.90 11.41 -3.39
N GLU A 155 9.65 12.50 -3.19
CA GLU A 155 9.27 13.63 -2.31
C GLU A 155 8.18 14.53 -2.88
N LEU A 156 7.91 14.44 -4.19
CA LEU A 156 6.90 15.29 -4.85
C LEU A 156 5.46 14.90 -4.53
N ASN A 157 5.25 13.73 -3.94
CA ASN A 157 3.92 13.19 -3.69
C ASN A 157 3.80 12.58 -2.29
N GLU A 158 2.55 12.33 -1.89
CA GLU A 158 2.24 11.68 -0.61
C GLU A 158 2.89 10.29 -0.53
N HIS A 159 3.45 9.95 0.63
CA HIS A 159 4.13 8.66 0.79
C HIS A 159 3.14 7.49 0.87
N ARG A 160 1.91 7.74 1.33
CA ARG A 160 0.85 6.75 1.40
C ARG A 160 -0.49 7.35 1.00
N ILE A 161 -1.23 6.64 0.16
CA ILE A 161 -2.61 6.96 -0.22
C ILE A 161 -3.48 5.80 0.23
N ARG A 162 -4.57 6.08 0.94
CA ARG A 162 -5.41 5.03 1.54
C ARG A 162 -6.84 5.09 1.06
N TRP A 163 -7.44 3.92 0.89
CA TRP A 163 -8.85 3.79 0.60
C TRP A 163 -9.49 2.69 1.43
N ALA A 164 -10.64 3.01 1.99
CA ALA A 164 -11.47 2.08 2.72
C ALA A 164 -12.89 2.08 2.16
N LYS A 165 -13.45 0.87 2.01
CA LYS A 165 -14.73 0.63 1.35
C LYS A 165 -15.93 1.01 2.23
N ASP A 166 -15.94 0.51 3.46
CA ASP A 166 -17.03 0.72 4.40
C ASP A 166 -16.73 1.84 5.41
N SER A 167 -17.74 2.24 6.20
CA SER A 167 -17.56 3.29 7.22
C SER A 167 -16.69 2.82 8.39
N TYR A 168 -16.74 1.54 8.75
CA TYR A 168 -16.01 0.99 9.88
C TYR A 168 -14.49 1.04 9.64
N THR A 169 -14.05 0.51 8.51
CA THR A 169 -12.64 0.55 8.08
C THR A 169 -12.18 1.99 7.88
N ARG A 170 -13.04 2.90 7.38
CA ARG A 170 -12.69 4.33 7.28
C ARG A 170 -12.39 4.95 8.64
N GLU A 171 -13.14 4.63 9.69
CA GLU A 171 -12.84 5.15 11.03
C GLU A 171 -11.54 4.55 11.60
N LEU A 172 -11.26 3.26 11.38
CA LEU A 172 -9.98 2.67 11.77
C LEU A 172 -8.79 3.34 11.07
N VAL A 173 -8.89 3.58 9.76
CA VAL A 173 -7.85 4.26 8.97
C VAL A 173 -7.61 5.69 9.48
N LYS A 174 -8.67 6.45 9.77
CA LYS A 174 -8.54 7.80 10.35
C LYS A 174 -7.79 7.81 11.68
N LEU A 175 -8.02 6.81 12.54
CA LEU A 175 -7.31 6.70 13.82
C LEU A 175 -5.81 6.45 13.59
N VAL A 176 -5.46 5.58 12.64
CA VAL A 176 -4.06 5.31 12.27
C VAL A 176 -3.39 6.53 11.67
N GLU A 177 -4.02 7.19 10.69
CA GLU A 177 -3.48 8.41 10.08
C GLU A 177 -3.26 9.52 11.11
N LYS A 178 -4.18 9.64 12.09
CA LYS A 178 -4.02 10.57 13.21
C LYS A 178 -2.83 10.19 14.09
N ALA A 179 -2.68 8.91 14.42
CA ALA A 179 -1.56 8.43 15.22
C ALA A 179 -0.21 8.64 14.50
N GLU A 180 -0.12 8.33 13.20
CA GLU A 180 1.07 8.54 12.37
C GLU A 180 1.48 10.01 12.32
N ARG A 181 0.51 10.93 12.16
CA ARG A 181 0.77 12.38 12.19
C ARG A 181 1.32 12.88 13.51
N MET A 182 0.95 12.24 14.61
CA MET A 182 1.38 12.63 15.96
C MET A 182 2.73 12.03 16.36
N ARG A 183 3.22 11.00 15.65
CA ARG A 183 4.50 10.36 15.95
C ARG A 183 5.64 11.09 15.23
N PRO A 184 6.66 11.59 15.96
CA PRO A 184 7.87 12.09 15.32
C PRO A 184 8.63 10.92 14.69
N VAL A 185 8.47 10.73 13.39
CA VAL A 185 9.25 9.74 12.63
C VAL A 185 10.60 10.36 12.32
N TYR A 186 11.68 9.67 12.71
CA TYR A 186 13.01 10.03 12.21
C TYR A 186 13.12 9.58 10.76
N LYS A 187 13.19 10.55 9.85
CA LYS A 187 13.48 10.29 8.44
C LYS A 187 14.99 10.33 8.27
N MET A 188 15.59 9.17 7.99
CA MET A 188 17.00 9.06 7.64
C MET A 188 17.28 9.81 6.35
N SER A 189 18.49 10.36 6.22
CA SER A 189 19.01 10.77 4.92
C SER A 189 19.16 9.56 4.00
N LYS A 190 19.30 9.81 2.70
CA LYS A 190 19.50 8.75 1.71
C LYS A 190 20.79 7.97 1.99
N GLU A 191 21.84 8.68 2.37
CA GLU A 191 23.15 8.14 2.71
C GLU A 191 23.08 7.31 3.99
N GLU A 192 22.43 7.83 5.05
CA GLU A 192 22.21 7.09 6.29
C GLU A 192 21.42 5.79 6.07
N ALA A 193 20.37 5.86 5.24
CA ALA A 193 19.58 4.69 4.89
C ALA A 193 20.41 3.67 4.07
N TRP A 194 21.20 4.13 3.11
CA TRP A 194 22.04 3.26 2.28
C TRP A 194 23.07 2.46 3.10
N GLU A 195 23.69 3.11 4.08
CA GLU A 195 24.72 2.50 4.94
C GLU A 195 24.13 1.59 6.03
N SER A 196 22.89 1.82 6.46
CA SER A 196 22.33 1.15 7.64
C SER A 196 21.20 0.16 7.37
N MET A 197 20.56 0.21 6.19
CA MET A 197 19.46 -0.68 5.86
C MET A 197 19.95 -2.07 5.47
N LEU A 198 19.12 -3.08 5.75
CA LEU A 198 19.42 -4.48 5.49
C LEU A 198 19.65 -4.73 3.98
N THR A 199 20.71 -5.47 3.64
CA THR A 199 20.97 -5.89 2.27
C THR A 199 20.11 -7.09 1.89
N TYR A 200 19.88 -7.31 0.60
CA TYR A 200 19.16 -8.48 0.14
C TYR A 200 19.91 -9.77 0.46
N GLU A 201 21.25 -9.75 0.34
CA GLU A 201 22.12 -10.86 0.75
C GLU A 201 21.90 -11.25 2.22
N SER A 202 21.99 -10.30 3.15
CA SER A 202 21.75 -10.58 4.57
C SER A 202 20.31 -11.02 4.84
N TRP A 203 19.34 -10.51 4.10
CA TRP A 203 17.95 -10.97 4.19
C TRP A 203 17.80 -12.44 3.76
N LEU A 204 18.50 -12.88 2.71
CA LEU A 204 18.54 -14.27 2.27
C LEU A 204 19.14 -15.20 3.33
N GLU A 205 20.10 -14.70 4.12
CA GLU A 205 20.69 -15.42 5.27
C GLU A 205 19.76 -15.49 6.49
N GLY A 206 18.58 -14.87 6.43
CA GLY A 206 17.58 -14.91 7.51
C GLY A 206 17.56 -13.69 8.42
N HIS A 207 18.42 -12.69 8.20
CA HIS A 207 18.37 -11.44 8.97
C HIS A 207 17.08 -10.66 8.64
N ARG A 208 16.53 -9.95 9.63
CA ARG A 208 15.29 -9.18 9.49
C ARG A 208 15.46 -7.82 10.15
N MET A 209 14.84 -6.80 9.55
CA MET A 209 14.86 -5.42 10.03
C MET A 209 13.48 -4.80 9.90
N SER A 210 13.05 -4.06 10.93
CA SER A 210 11.83 -3.25 10.86
C SER A 210 11.99 -2.13 9.85
N THR A 211 10.97 -1.90 9.01
CA THR A 211 10.91 -0.75 8.09
C THR A 211 10.64 0.58 8.81
N VAL A 212 10.09 0.53 10.03
CA VAL A 212 9.87 1.71 10.88
C VAL A 212 10.90 1.72 11.99
N ARG A 213 11.73 2.77 12.03
CA ARG A 213 12.60 3.06 13.17
C ARG A 213 12.02 4.24 13.94
N GLU A 214 11.66 3.99 15.20
CA GLU A 214 11.28 5.06 16.12
C GLU A 214 12.55 5.82 16.53
N LYS A 215 12.42 7.14 16.69
CA LYS A 215 13.52 7.96 17.21
C LYS A 215 13.81 7.48 18.65
N PRO A 216 15.06 7.18 19.02
CA PRO A 216 15.38 6.78 20.39
C PRO A 216 14.90 7.87 21.35
N ILE A 217 14.14 7.49 22.37
CA ILE A 217 13.74 8.42 23.43
C ILE A 217 15.01 8.84 24.17
N GLY A 218 15.41 10.12 24.08
CA GLY A 218 16.46 10.69 24.95
C GLY A 218 17.74 11.21 24.28
N GLN A 219 17.75 11.54 23.00
CA GLN A 219 18.84 12.35 22.41
C GLN A 219 18.28 13.72 21.97
N TYR A 220 18.57 14.73 22.79
CA TYR A 220 18.39 16.16 22.52
C TYR A 220 19.71 16.76 22.08
#